data_AF-A0A953U4A0-F1
#
_entry.id   AF-A0A953U4A0-F1
#
_cell.length_a   1.000
_cell.length_b   1.000
_cell.length_c   1.000
_cell.angle_alpha   90.00
_cell.angle_beta   90.00
_cell.angle_gamma   90.00
#
_symmetry.space_group_name_H-M   'P 1'
#
loop_
_entity.id
_entity.type
_entity.pdbx_description
1 polymer ?
#
loop_
_entity_poly.entity_id
_entity_poly.type
_entity_poly.pdbx_seq_one_letter_code
_entity_poly.pdbx_strand_id
1 'polypeptide(L)'
;MSSLRFSLSLCFLAGVLVLLTSAVAQDVTTWHNDVWRTGRQLAETTLTPALVGTNNAFGWLWKYSVQGAVYAQPLAVKTVASSHCRHSTPCNMVFIATEQDLLYAFDADDASNTAPLWVTDLAAKAGGTFVDCSYLVPPCHPGVIYPAIGVTGTPVIDRMANAIYVVSAVFLIGNSPSSAVQYYLHAIDIRDGTEEAHSPQLMNAQVPGADVTPDACATSAEQGTMLTFEPTYHLQRAGLLLLNVGSPSTDVVYVAFTPVFDDEKRNGWILGYTYNTTNGFVPVPQQFSTTPYGTGGGIWEAGAGLASDGSNIFVATGNGTFDVSGVPITRTDYGDSMIKLAVNSSNGTLTVSDYFTPIDVLDYPPPHGPGLCNKDEDFGSGGILLMPDSIMPTHPHLLISADKQSYLYVVDRDTPGQFNNGGPVQHPLLPASPPPNSVPGYWSSPAYWKYSNQGTDYLRLYYGVDETNPTIAPWPITMYSLDSTDPISTSNLVTTSTLFCGAPHAPTPSISANGASQTTGILWAIESSNTLRLRPLYGVSQHLRAPLPVGPS
;
A
#
# COMPACT_ATOMS: atom_id res chain seq x y z
N MET A 1 -1.14 25.63 -87.75
CA MET A 1 -1.81 24.72 -86.81
C MET A 1 -1.18 24.92 -85.44
N SER A 2 -1.92 25.59 -84.57
CA SER A 2 -1.53 26.07 -83.24
C SER A 2 -1.44 24.93 -82.22
N SER A 3 -0.25 24.72 -81.64
CA SER A 3 -0.03 23.75 -80.56
C SER A 3 -0.35 24.38 -79.20
N LEU A 4 -1.45 23.93 -78.59
CA LEU A 4 -1.89 24.30 -77.24
C LEU A 4 -0.93 23.71 -76.20
N ARG A 5 -0.37 24.55 -75.32
CA ARG A 5 0.39 24.11 -74.12
C ARG A 5 -0.58 24.01 -72.95
N PHE A 6 -0.81 22.81 -72.42
CA PHE A 6 -1.49 22.60 -71.14
C PHE A 6 -0.44 22.63 -70.02
N SER A 7 -0.60 23.55 -69.07
CA SER A 7 0.17 23.60 -67.82
C SER A 7 -0.63 22.84 -66.76
N LEU A 8 -0.07 21.75 -66.23
CA LEU A 8 -0.67 21.01 -65.10
C LEU A 8 -0.28 21.71 -63.79
N SER A 9 -1.23 22.39 -63.15
CA SER A 9 -1.08 22.84 -61.75
C SER A 9 -1.43 21.68 -60.82
N LEU A 10 -0.44 21.20 -60.07
CA LEU A 10 -0.61 20.19 -59.02
C LEU A 10 -1.09 20.89 -57.73
N CYS A 11 -2.36 20.72 -57.36
CA CYS A 11 -2.85 21.12 -56.04
C CYS A 11 -2.39 20.10 -54.99
N PHE A 12 -1.48 20.49 -54.10
CA PHE A 12 -1.19 19.75 -52.87
C PHE A 12 -2.32 20.01 -51.87
N LEU A 13 -3.15 19.00 -51.63
CA LEU A 13 -4.10 18.98 -50.52
C LEU A 13 -3.32 18.50 -49.28
N ALA A 14 -2.90 19.43 -48.40
CA ALA A 14 -2.36 19.08 -47.10
C ALA A 14 -3.50 18.61 -46.19
N GLY A 15 -3.71 17.29 -46.14
CA GLY A 15 -4.61 16.68 -45.16
C GLY A 15 -3.98 16.78 -43.78
N VAL A 16 -4.57 17.60 -42.90
CA VAL A 16 -4.26 17.58 -41.47
C VAL A 16 -4.80 16.27 -40.91
N LEU A 17 -3.91 15.30 -40.73
CA LEU A 17 -4.21 14.08 -39.99
C LEU A 17 -4.29 14.47 -38.51
N VAL A 18 -5.49 14.76 -38.02
CA VAL A 18 -5.76 14.85 -36.59
C VAL A 18 -5.66 13.42 -36.05
N LEU A 19 -4.47 13.06 -35.55
CA LEU A 19 -4.30 11.89 -34.69
C LEU A 19 -5.10 12.17 -33.42
N LEU A 20 -6.34 11.67 -33.37
CA LEU A 20 -7.06 11.49 -32.12
C LEU A 20 -6.28 10.44 -31.32
N THR A 21 -5.33 10.89 -30.51
CA THR A 21 -4.77 10.06 -29.45
C THR A 21 -5.90 9.86 -28.45
N SER A 22 -6.59 8.72 -28.53
CA SER A 22 -7.43 8.25 -27.42
C SER A 22 -6.52 8.17 -26.20
N ALA A 23 -6.71 9.09 -25.25
CA ALA A 23 -6.01 9.03 -23.99
C ALA A 23 -6.31 7.70 -23.32
N VAL A 24 -5.28 6.94 -23.00
CA VAL A 24 -5.43 5.60 -22.45
C VAL A 24 -5.28 5.69 -20.94
N ALA A 25 -6.36 5.44 -20.19
CA ALA A 25 -6.29 5.37 -18.72
C ALA A 25 -5.21 4.37 -18.27
N GLN A 26 -4.45 4.74 -17.24
CA GLN A 26 -3.45 3.88 -16.60
C GLN A 26 -4.16 2.78 -15.80
N ASP A 27 -3.65 1.56 -15.87
CA ASP A 27 -4.14 0.46 -15.04
C ASP A 27 -3.70 0.66 -13.58
N VAL A 28 -4.55 0.25 -12.66
CA VAL A 28 -4.26 0.21 -11.22
C VAL A 28 -4.11 -1.26 -10.85
N THR A 29 -2.89 -1.78 -11.00
CA THR A 29 -2.58 -3.21 -10.81
C THR A 29 -2.05 -3.56 -9.43
N THR A 30 -1.71 -2.56 -8.62
CA THR A 30 -1.20 -2.74 -7.26
C THR A 30 -1.68 -1.60 -6.39
N TRP A 31 -1.52 -1.76 -5.08
CA TRP A 31 -1.79 -0.68 -4.12
C TRP A 31 -0.99 0.57 -4.49
N HIS A 32 -1.69 1.70 -4.57
CA HIS A 32 -1.12 3.03 -4.82
C HIS A 32 -0.37 3.20 -6.15
N ASN A 33 -0.86 2.51 -7.17
CA ASN A 33 -0.57 2.64 -8.61
C ASN A 33 0.76 2.06 -9.13
N ASP A 34 1.81 2.03 -8.33
CA ASP A 34 3.12 1.52 -8.77
C ASP A 34 3.92 0.93 -7.59
N VAL A 35 5.04 0.25 -7.87
CA VAL A 35 5.90 -0.36 -6.84
C VAL A 35 6.72 0.67 -6.04
N TRP A 36 6.77 1.92 -6.49
CA TRP A 36 7.38 3.05 -5.78
C TRP A 36 6.39 3.68 -4.78
N ARG A 37 5.12 3.23 -4.81
CA ARG A 37 4.04 3.67 -3.93
C ARG A 37 3.75 5.15 -4.06
N THR A 38 3.79 5.68 -5.29
CA THR A 38 3.74 7.14 -5.49
C THR A 38 2.35 7.74 -5.35
N GLY A 39 1.30 6.93 -5.44
CA GLY A 39 -0.09 7.37 -5.38
C GLY A 39 -0.56 8.14 -6.61
N ARG A 40 0.17 8.08 -7.73
CA ARG A 40 -0.10 8.88 -8.93
C ARG A 40 -0.73 8.08 -10.06
N GLN A 41 -1.72 8.69 -10.69
CA GLN A 41 -2.25 8.34 -12.00
C GLN A 41 -2.01 9.55 -12.93
N LEU A 42 -1.08 9.42 -13.88
CA LEU A 42 -0.67 10.55 -14.75
C LEU A 42 -1.25 10.52 -16.17
N ALA A 43 -2.20 9.63 -16.42
CA ALA A 43 -2.91 9.46 -17.68
C ALA A 43 -4.38 9.94 -17.62
N GLU A 44 -4.75 10.74 -16.61
CA GLU A 44 -6.07 11.36 -16.50
C GLU A 44 -6.19 12.50 -17.52
N THR A 45 -7.26 12.51 -18.30
CA THR A 45 -7.47 13.49 -19.38
C THR A 45 -8.89 14.03 -19.44
N THR A 46 -9.80 13.42 -18.68
CA THR A 46 -11.21 13.77 -18.60
C THR A 46 -11.45 14.69 -17.42
N LEU A 47 -11.04 14.30 -16.22
CA LEU A 47 -11.26 15.08 -15.01
C LEU A 47 -10.22 16.20 -14.89
N THR A 48 -10.69 17.39 -14.51
CA THR A 48 -9.86 18.55 -14.17
C THR A 48 -10.40 19.22 -12.91
N PRO A 49 -9.59 19.99 -12.17
CA PRO A 49 -10.07 20.78 -11.03
C PRO A 49 -11.27 21.66 -11.37
N ALA A 50 -11.33 22.24 -12.58
CA ALA A 50 -12.47 23.02 -13.03
C ALA A 50 -13.76 22.18 -13.15
N LEU A 51 -13.66 20.95 -13.68
CA LEU A 51 -14.81 20.06 -13.83
C LEU A 51 -15.29 19.52 -12.47
N VAL A 52 -14.36 19.26 -11.55
CA VAL A 52 -14.67 18.75 -10.22
C VAL A 52 -15.20 19.86 -9.29
N GLY A 53 -14.66 21.07 -9.39
CA GLY A 53 -14.85 22.12 -8.38
C GLY A 53 -15.97 23.15 -8.60
N THR A 54 -16.40 23.45 -9.83
CA THR A 54 -17.21 24.67 -10.07
C THR A 54 -18.61 24.49 -10.66
N ASN A 55 -19.01 23.28 -11.10
CA ASN A 55 -20.24 23.12 -11.90
C ASN A 55 -21.22 22.03 -11.44
N ASN A 56 -21.05 21.38 -10.28
CA ASN A 56 -21.78 20.15 -9.90
C ASN A 56 -21.76 19.05 -11.00
N ALA A 57 -20.79 19.12 -11.91
CA ALA A 57 -20.66 18.19 -13.03
C ALA A 57 -20.01 16.87 -12.61
N PHE A 58 -19.26 16.88 -11.51
CA PHE A 58 -18.70 15.69 -10.89
C PHE A 58 -19.72 15.07 -9.93
N GLY A 59 -19.88 13.75 -10.01
CA GLY A 59 -20.79 13.00 -9.18
C GLY A 59 -20.64 11.50 -9.40
N TRP A 60 -21.39 10.72 -8.61
CA TRP A 60 -21.43 9.27 -8.76
C TRP A 60 -21.98 8.89 -10.13
N LEU A 61 -21.27 8.01 -10.84
CA LEU A 61 -21.77 7.42 -12.08
C LEU A 61 -22.70 6.23 -11.79
N TRP A 62 -22.24 5.28 -10.98
CA TRP A 62 -23.03 4.15 -10.46
C TRP A 62 -22.36 3.56 -9.21
N LYS A 63 -22.92 2.47 -8.66
CA LYS A 63 -22.43 1.78 -7.46
C LYS A 63 -22.46 0.26 -7.66
N TYR A 64 -21.41 -0.42 -7.24
CA TYR A 64 -21.39 -1.87 -7.12
C TYR A 64 -21.75 -2.29 -5.70
N SER A 65 -22.54 -3.34 -5.56
CA SER A 65 -22.83 -3.96 -4.28
C SER A 65 -21.96 -5.19 -4.11
N VAL A 66 -21.29 -5.27 -2.96
CA VAL A 66 -20.46 -6.41 -2.55
C VAL A 66 -20.88 -6.85 -1.15
N GLN A 67 -20.58 -8.10 -0.83
CA GLN A 67 -20.72 -8.64 0.51
C GLN A 67 -19.37 -8.65 1.21
N GLY A 68 -19.34 -8.22 2.48
CA GLY A 68 -18.11 -8.00 3.26
C GLY A 68 -17.62 -6.56 3.22
N ALA A 69 -16.75 -6.20 4.17
CA ALA A 69 -16.10 -4.89 4.16
C ALA A 69 -14.98 -4.85 3.11
N VAL A 70 -14.75 -3.69 2.51
CA VAL A 70 -13.69 -3.47 1.50
C VAL A 70 -12.56 -2.69 2.18
N TYR A 71 -11.53 -3.42 2.63
CA TYR A 71 -10.30 -2.84 3.17
C TYR A 71 -9.23 -2.73 2.08
N ALA A 72 -9.05 -3.80 1.30
CA ALA A 72 -8.19 -3.80 0.13
C ALA A 72 -8.60 -2.70 -0.88
N GLN A 73 -7.62 -1.98 -1.42
CA GLN A 73 -7.86 -1.01 -2.49
C GLN A 73 -8.39 -1.76 -3.73
N PRO A 74 -9.50 -1.31 -4.33
CA PRO A 74 -9.93 -1.83 -5.61
C PRO A 74 -8.84 -1.67 -6.68
N LEU A 75 -8.73 -2.68 -7.54
CA LEU A 75 -7.82 -2.67 -8.69
C LEU A 75 -8.63 -2.47 -9.97
N ALA A 76 -8.01 -1.89 -11.00
CA ALA A 76 -8.69 -1.60 -12.25
C ALA A 76 -7.76 -1.86 -13.43
N VAL A 77 -8.29 -2.57 -14.43
CA VAL A 77 -7.53 -2.98 -15.61
C VAL A 77 -8.35 -2.79 -16.86
N LYS A 78 -7.77 -2.17 -17.88
CA LYS A 78 -8.39 -1.99 -19.18
C LYS A 78 -8.22 -3.20 -20.09
N THR A 79 -9.12 -3.29 -21.07
CA THR A 79 -9.02 -4.21 -22.21
C THR A 79 -8.76 -5.67 -21.81
N VAL A 80 -9.48 -6.16 -20.80
CA VAL A 80 -9.44 -7.58 -20.41
C VAL A 80 -10.24 -8.39 -21.43
N ALA A 81 -9.56 -9.34 -22.08
CA ALA A 81 -10.16 -10.24 -23.05
C ALA A 81 -10.95 -11.34 -22.33
N SER A 82 -12.15 -11.00 -21.86
CA SER A 82 -13.06 -11.93 -21.18
C SER A 82 -14.31 -12.20 -22.00
N SER A 83 -14.76 -13.45 -22.01
CA SER A 83 -16.07 -13.84 -22.54
C SER A 83 -17.25 -13.35 -21.68
N HIS A 84 -16.99 -12.88 -20.45
CA HIS A 84 -18.02 -12.38 -19.55
C HIS A 84 -18.38 -10.91 -19.80
N CYS A 85 -17.56 -10.17 -20.54
CA CYS A 85 -17.82 -8.76 -20.84
C CYS A 85 -19.20 -8.55 -21.46
N ARG A 86 -19.92 -7.52 -21.01
CA ARG A 86 -21.33 -7.30 -21.39
C ARG A 86 -21.49 -6.07 -22.26
N HIS A 87 -20.69 -5.04 -22.03
CA HIS A 87 -20.78 -3.79 -22.78
C HIS A 87 -19.92 -3.80 -24.05
N SER A 88 -18.65 -4.19 -23.91
CA SER A 88 -17.64 -4.17 -24.97
C SER A 88 -16.73 -5.40 -24.83
N THR A 89 -16.17 -5.94 -25.92
CA THR A 89 -15.19 -7.02 -25.84
C THR A 89 -13.94 -6.62 -26.63
N PRO A 90 -12.76 -6.49 -25.97
CA PRO A 90 -12.52 -6.60 -24.53
C PRO A 90 -13.16 -5.45 -23.71
N CYS A 91 -13.37 -5.65 -22.41
CA CYS A 91 -13.93 -4.64 -21.49
C CYS A 91 -12.90 -4.16 -20.47
N ASN A 92 -13.14 -3.00 -19.87
CA ASN A 92 -12.43 -2.56 -18.67
C ASN A 92 -13.04 -3.27 -17.45
N MET A 93 -12.20 -3.68 -16.49
CA MET A 93 -12.65 -4.39 -15.29
C MET A 93 -12.19 -3.71 -14.02
N VAL A 94 -13.05 -3.73 -13.00
CA VAL A 94 -12.70 -3.38 -11.62
C VAL A 94 -12.78 -4.64 -10.76
N PHE A 95 -11.73 -4.88 -9.96
CA PHE A 95 -11.63 -6.00 -9.04
C PHE A 95 -11.76 -5.51 -7.60
N ILE A 96 -12.63 -6.16 -6.83
CA ILE A 96 -12.89 -5.81 -5.43
C ILE A 96 -12.76 -7.07 -4.59
N ALA A 97 -11.84 -7.06 -3.62
CA ALA A 97 -11.72 -8.11 -2.62
C ALA A 97 -12.31 -7.62 -1.28
N THR A 98 -12.77 -8.55 -0.46
CA THR A 98 -13.51 -8.23 0.76
C THR A 98 -13.03 -9.05 1.96
N GLU A 99 -13.33 -8.55 3.16
CA GLU A 99 -13.09 -9.23 4.44
C GLU A 99 -13.89 -10.53 4.62
N GLN A 100 -14.77 -10.88 3.67
CA GLN A 100 -15.45 -12.18 3.63
C GLN A 100 -14.86 -13.13 2.57
N ASP A 101 -13.64 -12.87 2.13
CA ASP A 101 -12.90 -13.67 1.14
C ASP A 101 -13.59 -13.80 -0.23
N LEU A 102 -14.46 -12.84 -0.56
CA LEU A 102 -15.07 -12.74 -1.88
C LEU A 102 -14.26 -11.78 -2.75
N LEU A 103 -13.82 -12.28 -3.91
CA LEU A 103 -13.20 -11.50 -4.98
C LEU A 103 -14.20 -11.34 -6.13
N TYR A 104 -14.52 -10.10 -6.46
CA TYR A 104 -15.46 -9.72 -7.51
C TYR A 104 -14.71 -9.12 -8.69
N ALA A 105 -15.21 -9.34 -9.90
CA ALA A 105 -14.93 -8.49 -11.05
C ALA A 105 -16.21 -7.84 -11.58
N PHE A 106 -16.13 -6.57 -11.95
CA PHE A 106 -17.21 -5.80 -12.55
C PHE A 106 -16.79 -5.23 -13.90
N ASP A 107 -17.72 -5.15 -14.86
CA ASP A 107 -17.52 -4.43 -16.12
C ASP A 107 -17.52 -2.93 -15.83
N ALA A 108 -16.36 -2.28 -15.93
CA ALA A 108 -16.18 -0.89 -15.58
C ALA A 108 -16.81 0.09 -16.58
N ASP A 109 -17.31 -0.41 -17.72
CA ASP A 109 -17.92 0.41 -18.76
C ASP A 109 -19.46 0.24 -18.81
N ASP A 110 -20.04 -0.67 -18.02
CA ASP A 110 -21.49 -0.97 -18.03
C ASP A 110 -22.25 -0.32 -16.87
N ALA A 111 -22.57 0.97 -17.02
CA ALA A 111 -23.41 1.70 -16.07
C ALA A 111 -24.83 1.12 -15.92
N SER A 112 -25.30 0.33 -16.91
CA SER A 112 -26.66 -0.22 -16.93
C SER A 112 -26.79 -1.53 -16.15
N ASN A 113 -25.66 -2.19 -15.85
CA ASN A 113 -25.63 -3.47 -15.18
C ASN A 113 -24.51 -3.53 -14.14
N THR A 114 -24.89 -3.35 -12.88
CA THR A 114 -23.94 -3.37 -11.75
C THR A 114 -23.74 -4.76 -11.14
N ALA A 115 -24.25 -5.82 -11.77
CA ALA A 115 -24.00 -7.19 -11.33
C ALA A 115 -22.57 -7.63 -11.71
N PRO A 116 -21.86 -8.35 -10.83
CA PRO A 116 -20.51 -8.79 -11.10
C PRO A 116 -20.45 -9.67 -12.35
N LEU A 117 -19.35 -9.58 -13.09
CA LEU A 117 -19.00 -10.47 -14.19
C LEU A 117 -18.77 -11.90 -13.69
N TRP A 118 -18.05 -12.00 -12.57
CA TRP A 118 -17.82 -13.22 -11.82
C TRP A 118 -17.55 -12.87 -10.34
N VAL A 119 -17.72 -13.87 -9.48
CA VAL A 119 -17.39 -13.80 -8.04
C VAL A 119 -16.70 -15.09 -7.65
N THR A 120 -15.59 -14.99 -6.94
CA THR A 120 -14.79 -16.12 -6.46
C THR A 120 -14.76 -16.10 -4.93
N ASP A 121 -15.17 -17.21 -4.31
CA ASP A 121 -15.08 -17.43 -2.88
C ASP A 121 -13.73 -18.09 -2.56
N LEU A 122 -12.76 -17.27 -2.13
CA LEU A 122 -11.37 -17.68 -1.92
C LEU A 122 -11.25 -18.64 -0.73
N ALA A 123 -11.98 -18.38 0.37
CA ALA A 123 -11.95 -19.27 1.52
C ALA A 123 -12.51 -20.65 1.19
N ALA A 124 -13.60 -20.73 0.41
CA ALA A 124 -14.13 -22.01 -0.05
C ALA A 124 -13.14 -22.76 -0.96
N LYS A 125 -12.36 -22.06 -1.79
CA LYS A 125 -11.29 -22.66 -2.61
C LYS A 125 -10.16 -23.25 -1.75
N ALA A 126 -9.90 -22.66 -0.59
CA ALA A 126 -8.97 -23.17 0.41
C ALA A 126 -9.59 -24.20 1.38
N GLY A 127 -10.87 -24.54 1.23
CA GLY A 127 -11.56 -25.53 2.06
C GLY A 127 -12.04 -25.02 3.44
N GLY A 128 -12.22 -23.71 3.59
CA GLY A 128 -12.68 -23.08 4.83
C GLY A 128 -13.70 -21.96 4.61
N THR A 129 -13.79 -21.06 5.58
CA THR A 129 -14.59 -19.83 5.53
C THR A 129 -13.72 -18.63 5.90
N PHE A 130 -14.20 -17.40 5.69
CA PHE A 130 -13.57 -16.23 6.29
C PHE A 130 -13.51 -16.37 7.83
N VAL A 131 -12.61 -15.59 8.43
CA VAL A 131 -12.34 -15.64 9.87
C VAL A 131 -13.28 -14.70 10.61
N ASP A 132 -13.96 -15.20 11.66
CA ASP A 132 -14.57 -14.32 12.64
C ASP A 132 -13.45 -13.63 13.42
N CYS A 133 -13.48 -12.29 13.46
CA CYS A 133 -12.41 -11.49 14.04
C CYS A 133 -12.10 -11.85 15.51
N SER A 134 -13.05 -12.43 16.26
CA SER A 134 -12.82 -12.87 17.65
C SER A 134 -11.78 -13.98 17.79
N TYR A 135 -11.46 -14.69 16.70
CA TYR A 135 -10.41 -15.73 16.69
C TYR A 135 -8.99 -15.18 16.58
N LEU A 136 -8.81 -13.98 16.03
CA LEU A 136 -7.51 -13.32 15.91
C LEU A 136 -7.39 -12.17 16.90
N VAL A 137 -8.41 -11.33 17.04
CA VAL A 137 -8.38 -10.07 17.82
C VAL A 137 -9.45 -10.07 18.91
N PRO A 138 -9.32 -10.83 20.01
CA PRO A 138 -10.27 -10.79 21.13
C PRO A 138 -9.95 -9.65 22.13
N PRO A 139 -10.89 -8.74 22.47
CA PRO A 139 -12.27 -8.68 22.01
C PRO A 139 -12.38 -8.05 20.63
N CYS A 140 -13.24 -8.61 19.78
CA CYS A 140 -13.45 -8.01 18.48
C CYS A 140 -14.40 -6.79 18.56
N HIS A 141 -13.99 -5.66 17.98
CA HIS A 141 -14.76 -4.41 17.98
C HIS A 141 -14.51 -3.57 16.71
N PRO A 142 -15.34 -2.54 16.42
CA PRO A 142 -15.20 -1.71 15.20
C PRO A 142 -13.94 -0.84 15.10
N GLY A 143 -13.05 -0.88 16.10
CA GLY A 143 -11.76 -0.16 16.08
C GLY A 143 -10.60 -1.04 15.59
N VAL A 144 -10.88 -2.30 15.30
CA VAL A 144 -9.98 -3.26 14.64
C VAL A 144 -10.65 -3.76 13.35
N ILE A 145 -10.06 -4.74 12.67
CA ILE A 145 -10.68 -5.37 11.50
C ILE A 145 -11.93 -6.15 11.98
N TYR A 146 -13.12 -5.72 11.52
CA TYR A 146 -14.42 -6.16 12.04
C TYR A 146 -15.50 -6.22 10.94
N PRO A 147 -16.50 -7.13 11.03
CA PRO A 147 -16.61 -8.29 11.94
C PRO A 147 -15.93 -9.55 11.40
N ALA A 148 -15.47 -9.51 10.15
CA ALA A 148 -14.82 -10.61 9.48
C ALA A 148 -13.38 -10.19 9.15
N ILE A 149 -12.50 -11.18 9.08
CA ILE A 149 -11.12 -11.04 8.61
C ILE A 149 -10.98 -12.00 7.42
N GLY A 150 -10.61 -11.46 6.27
CA GLY A 150 -10.45 -12.20 5.01
C GLY A 150 -9.33 -11.55 4.20
N VAL A 151 -9.67 -11.04 3.00
CA VAL A 151 -8.73 -10.24 2.21
C VAL A 151 -8.66 -8.82 2.74
N THR A 152 -7.66 -8.56 3.59
CA THR A 152 -7.36 -7.21 4.09
C THR A 152 -6.32 -6.49 3.24
N GLY A 153 -5.17 -7.14 2.97
CA GLY A 153 -4.12 -6.59 2.13
C GLY A 153 -4.55 -6.44 0.67
N THR A 154 -4.14 -5.35 0.03
CA THR A 154 -4.47 -5.10 -1.38
C THR A 154 -3.79 -6.13 -2.30
N PRO A 155 -4.55 -6.83 -3.17
CA PRO A 155 -3.99 -7.76 -4.16
C PRO A 155 -3.02 -7.11 -5.15
N VAL A 156 -2.38 -7.92 -5.99
CA VAL A 156 -1.57 -7.43 -7.12
C VAL A 156 -1.89 -8.20 -8.40
N ILE A 157 -2.00 -7.48 -9.52
CA ILE A 157 -2.31 -8.05 -10.85
C ILE A 157 -1.06 -8.14 -11.70
N ASP A 158 -0.79 -9.35 -12.19
CA ASP A 158 0.12 -9.60 -13.29
C ASP A 158 -0.66 -9.57 -14.61
N ARG A 159 -0.41 -8.52 -15.39
CA ARG A 159 -1.06 -8.30 -16.69
C ARG A 159 -0.57 -9.24 -17.79
N MET A 160 0.65 -9.77 -17.66
CA MET A 160 1.19 -10.72 -18.63
C MET A 160 0.60 -12.10 -18.39
N ALA A 161 0.51 -12.52 -17.13
CA ALA A 161 -0.13 -13.77 -16.75
C ALA A 161 -1.66 -13.73 -16.87
N ASN A 162 -2.28 -12.54 -16.85
CA ASN A 162 -3.72 -12.34 -16.63
C ASN A 162 -4.17 -12.95 -15.29
N ALA A 163 -3.33 -12.82 -14.27
CA ALA A 163 -3.61 -13.34 -12.94
C ALA A 163 -3.65 -12.21 -11.90
N ILE A 164 -4.55 -12.32 -10.94
CA ILE A 164 -4.54 -11.54 -9.70
C ILE A 164 -4.05 -12.44 -8.57
N TYR A 165 -3.00 -12.01 -7.89
CA TYR A 165 -2.48 -12.64 -6.69
C TYR A 165 -3.10 -12.01 -5.46
N VAL A 166 -3.73 -12.83 -4.62
CA VAL A 166 -4.50 -12.37 -3.45
C VAL A 166 -4.31 -13.31 -2.28
N VAL A 167 -4.21 -12.77 -1.07
CA VAL A 167 -4.12 -13.55 0.17
C VAL A 167 -5.45 -13.53 0.91
N SER A 168 -5.94 -14.72 1.27
CA SER A 168 -7.13 -14.90 2.11
C SER A 168 -6.74 -15.37 3.52
N ALA A 169 -7.47 -14.88 4.52
CA ALA A 169 -7.39 -15.36 5.90
C ALA A 169 -8.51 -16.38 6.12
N VAL A 170 -8.18 -17.65 6.28
CA VAL A 170 -9.15 -18.75 6.21
C VAL A 170 -9.26 -19.46 7.56
N PHE A 171 -10.48 -19.52 8.08
CA PHE A 171 -10.87 -20.41 9.15
C PHE A 171 -11.17 -21.81 8.58
N LEU A 172 -10.33 -22.80 8.91
CA LEU A 172 -10.51 -24.17 8.46
C LEU A 172 -11.59 -24.89 9.28
N ILE A 173 -12.59 -25.43 8.58
CA ILE A 173 -13.74 -26.11 9.19
C ILE A 173 -13.26 -27.36 9.95
N GLY A 174 -13.59 -27.45 11.24
CA GLY A 174 -13.32 -28.62 12.08
C GLY A 174 -12.05 -28.55 12.95
N ASN A 175 -11.31 -27.44 12.91
CA ASN A 175 -10.13 -27.22 13.76
C ASN A 175 -10.47 -26.55 15.10
N SER A 176 -9.63 -26.79 16.12
CA SER A 176 -9.67 -26.08 17.41
C SER A 176 -9.30 -24.59 17.20
N PRO A 177 -9.90 -23.65 17.96
CA PRO A 177 -9.67 -22.20 17.82
C PRO A 177 -8.18 -21.79 17.78
N SER A 178 -7.32 -22.48 18.52
CA SER A 178 -5.88 -22.19 18.64
C SER A 178 -5.05 -22.50 17.38
N SER A 179 -5.63 -23.11 16.35
CA SER A 179 -4.96 -23.52 15.10
C SER A 179 -5.84 -23.30 13.88
N ALA A 180 -6.95 -22.58 14.04
CA ALA A 180 -8.02 -22.59 13.05
C ALA A 180 -7.79 -21.64 11.87
N VAL A 181 -6.96 -20.60 12.06
CA VAL A 181 -6.68 -19.62 11.01
C VAL A 181 -5.42 -19.98 10.24
N GLN A 182 -5.53 -19.98 8.92
CA GLN A 182 -4.42 -20.18 7.97
C GLN A 182 -4.50 -19.12 6.87
N TYR A 183 -3.36 -18.80 6.27
CA TYR A 183 -3.30 -17.89 5.12
C TYR A 183 -3.04 -18.67 3.84
N TYR A 184 -3.75 -18.30 2.78
CA TYR A 184 -3.61 -18.91 1.46
C TYR A 184 -3.33 -17.83 0.41
N LEU A 185 -2.29 -18.05 -0.41
CA LEU A 185 -2.01 -17.23 -1.57
C LEU A 185 -2.69 -17.85 -2.79
N HIS A 186 -3.56 -17.09 -3.44
CA HIS A 186 -4.31 -17.48 -4.62
C HIS A 186 -3.72 -16.82 -5.87
N ALA A 187 -3.77 -17.52 -7.00
CA ALA A 187 -3.66 -16.99 -8.35
C ALA A 187 -5.01 -17.19 -9.04
N ILE A 188 -5.72 -16.09 -9.31
CA ILE A 188 -7.04 -16.12 -9.96
C ILE A 188 -6.92 -15.51 -11.36
N ASP A 189 -7.46 -16.17 -12.37
CA ASP A 189 -7.54 -15.61 -13.72
C ASP A 189 -8.48 -14.40 -13.74
N ILE A 190 -7.97 -13.24 -14.12
CA ILE A 190 -8.74 -11.98 -14.12
C ILE A 190 -9.88 -11.99 -15.15
N ARG A 191 -9.83 -12.88 -16.15
CA ARG A 191 -10.80 -12.95 -17.23
C ARG A 191 -12.10 -13.60 -16.78
N ASP A 192 -12.05 -14.64 -15.97
CA ASP A 192 -13.23 -15.45 -15.62
C ASP A 192 -13.36 -15.81 -14.14
N GLY A 193 -12.40 -15.41 -13.30
CA GLY A 193 -12.42 -15.68 -11.87
C GLY A 193 -12.03 -17.10 -11.49
N THR A 194 -11.55 -17.90 -12.44
CA THR A 194 -11.11 -19.27 -12.14
C THR A 194 -9.81 -19.26 -11.34
N GLU A 195 -9.72 -20.19 -10.38
CA GLU A 195 -8.48 -20.44 -9.65
C GLU A 195 -7.51 -21.15 -10.61
N GLU A 196 -6.33 -20.57 -10.79
CA GLU A 196 -5.32 -21.11 -11.70
C GLU A 196 -4.75 -22.45 -11.20
N ALA A 197 -4.13 -23.20 -12.11
CA ALA A 197 -3.59 -24.52 -11.78
C ALA A 197 -2.59 -24.46 -10.61
N HIS A 198 -2.65 -25.46 -9.72
CA HIS A 198 -1.77 -25.57 -8.54
C HIS A 198 -1.89 -24.41 -7.53
N SER A 199 -3.04 -23.73 -7.52
CA SER A 199 -3.43 -22.69 -6.56
C SER A 199 -4.72 -23.13 -5.82
N PRO A 200 -4.96 -22.71 -4.55
CA PRO A 200 -4.11 -21.85 -3.72
C PRO A 200 -2.94 -22.55 -3.02
N GLN A 201 -1.96 -21.75 -2.58
CA GLN A 201 -0.82 -22.19 -1.80
C GLN A 201 -1.01 -21.83 -0.31
N LEU A 202 -0.95 -22.84 0.57
CA LEU A 202 -0.86 -22.62 2.00
C LEU A 202 0.44 -21.87 2.32
N MET A 203 0.34 -20.76 3.04
CA MET A 203 1.48 -19.95 3.42
C MET A 203 2.08 -20.45 4.73
N ASN A 204 3.32 -20.95 4.66
CA ASN A 204 4.11 -21.33 5.83
C ASN A 204 5.56 -20.89 5.63
N ALA A 205 6.28 -20.74 6.73
CA ALA A 205 7.68 -20.35 6.69
C ALA A 205 8.42 -20.78 7.95
N GLN A 206 9.72 -21.04 7.79
CA GLN A 206 10.66 -21.19 8.89
C GLN A 206 11.97 -20.50 8.52
N VAL A 207 12.57 -19.82 9.49
CA VAL A 207 13.89 -19.18 9.34
C VAL A 207 14.78 -19.51 10.54
N PRO A 208 16.11 -19.49 10.38
CA PRO A 208 17.00 -19.52 11.53
C PRO A 208 16.67 -18.36 12.48
N GLY A 209 16.45 -18.68 13.74
CA GLY A 209 15.94 -17.72 14.72
C GLY A 209 15.79 -18.36 16.10
N ALA A 210 15.20 -17.65 17.05
CA ALA A 210 14.91 -18.17 18.37
C ALA A 210 13.47 -18.69 18.46
N ASP A 211 13.29 -19.97 18.79
CA ASP A 211 11.97 -20.58 19.03
C ASP A 211 11.61 -20.51 20.52
N VAL A 212 11.63 -19.29 21.06
CA VAL A 212 11.12 -19.02 22.40
C VAL A 212 9.93 -18.09 22.28
N THR A 213 9.00 -18.18 23.22
CA THR A 213 7.99 -17.16 23.46
C THR A 213 8.49 -16.31 24.63
N PRO A 214 9.39 -15.32 24.43
CA PRO A 214 9.72 -14.44 25.52
C PRO A 214 8.51 -13.57 25.85
N ASP A 215 8.62 -12.82 26.94
CA ASP A 215 7.79 -11.64 27.13
C ASP A 215 7.94 -10.71 25.91
N ALA A 216 6.89 -9.95 25.59
CA ALA A 216 6.94 -8.96 24.50
C ALA A 216 8.19 -8.08 24.63
N CYS A 217 8.79 -7.73 23.50
CA CYS A 217 9.98 -6.88 23.41
C CYS A 217 11.28 -7.49 24.00
N ALA A 218 11.38 -8.81 24.14
CA ALA A 218 12.63 -9.45 24.57
C ALA A 218 13.43 -10.06 23.42
N THR A 219 14.75 -10.02 23.58
CA THR A 219 15.73 -10.74 22.74
C THR A 219 16.05 -12.10 23.33
N SER A 220 16.16 -13.13 22.49
CA SER A 220 16.62 -14.45 22.90
C SER A 220 18.08 -14.70 22.56
N ALA A 221 18.79 -15.29 23.55
CA ALA A 221 20.16 -15.77 23.42
C ALA A 221 20.25 -17.22 22.91
N GLU A 222 19.14 -17.86 22.50
CA GLU A 222 19.16 -19.24 21.97
C GLU A 222 19.59 -19.31 20.50
N GLN A 223 20.50 -20.23 20.17
CA GLN A 223 21.11 -20.39 18.85
C GLN A 223 20.80 -21.80 18.33
N GLY A 224 20.61 -21.95 17.02
CA GLY A 224 20.41 -23.26 16.39
C GLY A 224 18.96 -23.77 16.42
N THR A 225 18.00 -22.91 16.75
CA THR A 225 16.55 -23.16 16.61
C THR A 225 16.01 -22.60 15.29
N MET A 226 14.77 -22.96 14.96
CA MET A 226 14.05 -22.47 13.79
C MET A 226 12.82 -21.68 14.26
N LEU A 227 12.76 -20.40 13.94
CA LEU A 227 11.55 -19.61 14.13
C LEU A 227 10.52 -20.04 13.08
N THR A 228 9.28 -20.30 13.51
CA THR A 228 8.18 -20.75 12.64
C THR A 228 7.11 -19.67 12.51
N PHE A 229 6.61 -19.45 11.30
CA PHE A 229 5.45 -18.58 11.07
C PHE A 229 4.18 -19.23 11.62
N GLU A 230 3.49 -18.54 12.53
CA GLU A 230 2.27 -19.02 13.19
C GLU A 230 1.06 -18.20 12.73
N PRO A 231 0.30 -18.64 11.71
CA PRO A 231 -0.73 -17.82 11.06
C PRO A 231 -1.83 -17.33 12.00
N THR A 232 -2.18 -18.09 13.04
CA THR A 232 -3.17 -17.69 14.07
C THR A 232 -2.79 -16.43 14.85
N TYR A 233 -1.52 -15.99 14.80
CA TYR A 233 -1.06 -14.81 15.52
C TYR A 233 -0.55 -13.70 14.62
N HIS A 234 -0.91 -13.72 13.33
CA HIS A 234 -0.51 -12.69 12.39
C HIS A 234 -1.70 -12.15 11.61
N LEU A 235 -1.58 -10.91 11.13
CA LEU A 235 -2.48 -10.25 10.19
C LEU A 235 -1.73 -9.91 8.90
N GLN A 236 -2.40 -10.13 7.77
CA GLN A 236 -1.92 -9.74 6.43
C GLN A 236 -2.58 -8.42 6.03
N ARG A 237 -2.02 -7.28 6.44
CA ARG A 237 -2.61 -5.94 6.20
C ARG A 237 -1.94 -5.18 5.07
N ALA A 238 -0.64 -5.37 4.87
CA ALA A 238 0.11 -4.69 3.83
C ALA A 238 -0.35 -5.12 2.43
N GLY A 239 -0.32 -4.21 1.47
CA GLY A 239 -0.52 -4.54 0.06
C GLY A 239 0.57 -5.47 -0.47
N LEU A 240 0.22 -6.30 -1.44
CA LEU A 240 1.19 -7.22 -2.06
C LEU A 240 2.15 -6.44 -2.98
N LEU A 241 3.36 -6.97 -3.13
CA LEU A 241 4.33 -6.52 -4.12
C LEU A 241 4.58 -7.62 -5.14
N LEU A 242 4.32 -7.34 -6.42
CA LEU A 242 4.81 -8.15 -7.53
C LEU A 242 6.07 -7.49 -8.08
N LEU A 243 7.19 -8.20 -8.01
CA LEU A 243 8.49 -7.69 -8.45
C LEU A 243 9.08 -8.61 -9.51
N ASN A 244 9.47 -8.04 -10.63
CA ASN A 244 10.25 -8.75 -11.64
C ASN A 244 11.71 -8.82 -11.20
N VAL A 245 12.22 -10.02 -10.93
CA VAL A 245 13.60 -10.25 -10.51
C VAL A 245 14.44 -10.87 -11.64
N GLY A 246 15.57 -10.21 -11.92
CA GLY A 246 16.72 -10.66 -12.71
C GLY A 246 16.53 -11.50 -13.98
N SER A 247 17.45 -12.45 -14.20
CA SER A 247 17.67 -13.17 -15.47
C SER A 247 17.83 -14.68 -15.22
N PRO A 248 16.93 -15.55 -15.75
CA PRO A 248 15.75 -15.18 -16.51
C PRO A 248 14.76 -14.40 -15.64
N SER A 249 14.11 -13.40 -16.25
CA SER A 249 13.11 -12.56 -15.59
C SER A 249 12.02 -13.43 -14.97
N THR A 250 11.92 -13.36 -13.65
CA THR A 250 10.95 -14.13 -12.88
C THR A 250 10.16 -13.17 -12.02
N ASP A 251 8.82 -13.24 -12.05
CA ASP A 251 7.99 -12.44 -11.17
C ASP A 251 7.85 -13.13 -9.81
N VAL A 252 8.11 -12.38 -8.73
CA VAL A 252 7.98 -12.82 -7.35
C VAL A 252 6.91 -11.97 -6.67
N VAL A 253 5.94 -12.64 -6.03
CA VAL A 253 4.95 -12.03 -5.15
C VAL A 253 5.49 -12.05 -3.73
N TYR A 254 5.68 -10.87 -3.13
CA TYR A 254 6.05 -10.71 -1.73
C TYR A 254 4.82 -10.29 -0.90
N VAL A 255 4.67 -10.96 0.24
CA VAL A 255 3.55 -10.79 1.18
C VAL A 255 4.12 -10.49 2.56
N ALA A 256 3.73 -9.36 3.15
CA ALA A 256 4.16 -8.98 4.49
C ALA A 256 3.08 -9.30 5.53
N PHE A 257 3.54 -9.61 6.75
CA PHE A 257 2.70 -9.88 7.91
C PHE A 257 3.15 -9.08 9.13
N THR A 258 2.17 -8.72 9.94
CA THR A 258 2.36 -8.16 11.28
C THR A 258 1.81 -9.14 12.31
N PRO A 259 2.34 -9.18 13.54
CA PRO A 259 1.62 -9.74 14.67
C PRO A 259 0.21 -9.12 14.82
N VAL A 260 -0.69 -9.87 15.44
CA VAL A 260 -1.98 -9.32 15.90
C VAL A 260 -1.72 -8.19 16.91
N PHE A 261 -2.58 -7.17 16.93
CA PHE A 261 -2.57 -6.04 17.87
C PHE A 261 -2.15 -6.42 19.30
N ASP A 262 -1.21 -5.67 19.87
CA ASP A 262 -0.71 -5.81 21.25
C ASP A 262 -0.14 -7.20 21.60
N ASP A 263 0.20 -8.02 20.58
CA ASP A 263 0.90 -9.30 20.72
C ASP A 263 2.29 -9.22 20.09
N GLU A 264 3.10 -8.28 20.58
CA GLU A 264 4.52 -8.13 20.22
C GLU A 264 5.38 -9.30 20.74
N LYS A 265 4.81 -10.49 20.90
CA LYS A 265 5.52 -11.77 21.16
C LYS A 265 5.81 -12.53 19.88
N ARG A 266 5.22 -12.12 18.75
CA ARG A 266 5.40 -12.73 17.43
C ARG A 266 6.16 -11.79 16.52
N ASN A 267 6.76 -12.33 15.47
CA ASN A 267 7.70 -11.59 14.61
C ASN A 267 7.00 -11.02 13.38
N GLY A 268 7.57 -9.98 12.75
CA GLY A 268 7.19 -9.60 11.39
C GLY A 268 7.74 -10.58 10.36
N TRP A 269 7.01 -10.77 9.26
CA TRP A 269 7.41 -11.69 8.18
C TRP A 269 7.24 -11.07 6.80
N ILE A 270 8.13 -11.45 5.87
CA ILE A 270 7.93 -11.27 4.43
C ILE A 270 8.11 -12.62 3.76
N LEU A 271 7.05 -13.09 3.10
CA LEU A 271 7.02 -14.36 2.38
C LEU A 271 7.00 -14.10 0.87
N GLY A 272 7.96 -14.64 0.14
CA GLY A 272 8.08 -14.55 -1.32
C GLY A 272 7.71 -15.85 -2.03
N TYR A 273 6.97 -15.74 -3.15
CA TYR A 273 6.61 -16.86 -4.01
C TYR A 273 6.72 -16.49 -5.48
N THR A 274 7.29 -17.37 -6.30
CA THR A 274 7.13 -17.32 -7.76
C THR A 274 5.89 -18.11 -8.15
N TYR A 275 5.28 -17.81 -9.29
CA TYR A 275 4.12 -18.55 -9.79
C TYR A 275 4.21 -18.79 -11.31
N ASN A 276 3.83 -19.99 -11.73
CA ASN A 276 3.39 -20.23 -13.10
C ASN A 276 2.40 -21.40 -13.13
N THR A 277 1.60 -21.49 -14.20
CA THR A 277 0.55 -22.51 -14.33
C THR A 277 1.07 -23.95 -14.45
N THR A 278 2.37 -24.16 -14.67
CA THR A 278 2.98 -25.50 -14.78
C THR A 278 3.45 -26.04 -13.43
N ASN A 279 4.07 -25.21 -12.60
CA ASN A 279 4.69 -25.62 -11.33
C ASN A 279 3.91 -25.12 -10.10
N GLY A 280 2.94 -24.23 -10.29
CA GLY A 280 2.25 -23.55 -9.20
C GLY A 280 3.13 -22.54 -8.50
N PHE A 281 2.78 -22.27 -7.24
CA PHE A 281 3.58 -21.43 -6.36
C PHE A 281 4.84 -22.16 -5.91
N VAL A 282 5.99 -21.50 -6.04
CA VAL A 282 7.26 -21.99 -5.48
C VAL A 282 7.80 -20.91 -4.52
N PRO A 283 7.98 -21.22 -3.22
CA PRO A 283 8.52 -20.25 -2.28
C PRO A 283 9.94 -19.87 -2.66
N VAL A 284 10.32 -18.61 -2.39
CA VAL A 284 11.73 -18.21 -2.47
C VAL A 284 12.58 -19.05 -1.49
N PRO A 285 13.85 -19.36 -1.79
CA PRO A 285 14.64 -20.33 -1.00
C PRO A 285 14.79 -20.01 0.49
N GLN A 286 14.71 -18.72 0.86
CA GLN A 286 14.77 -18.26 2.23
C GLN A 286 13.76 -17.12 2.41
N GLN A 287 12.79 -17.34 3.30
CA GLN A 287 11.83 -16.33 3.71
C GLN A 287 12.48 -15.36 4.71
N PHE A 288 11.86 -14.22 4.94
CA PHE A 288 12.42 -13.16 5.79
C PHE A 288 11.56 -12.95 7.04
N SER A 289 12.23 -12.79 8.18
CA SER A 289 11.64 -12.31 9.43
C SER A 289 12.39 -11.05 9.86
N THR A 290 11.67 -10.07 10.39
CA THR A 290 12.23 -8.77 10.78
C THR A 290 13.00 -8.83 12.10
N THR A 291 12.57 -9.70 13.00
CA THR A 291 13.12 -9.85 14.36
C THR A 291 13.40 -11.33 14.69
N PRO A 292 14.15 -12.08 13.86
CA PRO A 292 14.24 -13.55 13.96
C PRO A 292 14.76 -14.08 15.31
N TYR A 293 15.45 -13.27 16.11
CA TYR A 293 15.95 -13.63 17.44
C TYR A 293 15.26 -12.86 18.59
N GLY A 294 14.35 -11.97 18.26
CA GLY A 294 13.59 -11.14 19.19
C GLY A 294 12.10 -11.34 19.01
N THR A 295 11.34 -10.26 19.17
CA THR A 295 9.88 -10.26 19.06
C THR A 295 9.38 -8.96 18.43
N GLY A 296 8.14 -8.95 17.95
CA GLY A 296 7.53 -7.79 17.29
C GLY A 296 8.12 -7.51 15.91
N GLY A 297 8.20 -6.24 15.53
CA GLY A 297 8.72 -5.79 14.24
C GLY A 297 7.77 -6.09 13.09
N GLY A 298 6.47 -6.07 13.35
CA GLY A 298 5.44 -6.29 12.33
C GLY A 298 5.48 -5.26 11.20
N ILE A 299 5.08 -5.68 9.99
CA ILE A 299 5.02 -4.79 8.83
C ILE A 299 3.55 -4.44 8.59
N TRP A 300 3.14 -3.28 9.09
CA TRP A 300 1.79 -2.74 8.90
C TRP A 300 1.75 -1.65 7.83
N GLU A 301 2.60 -0.62 7.94
CA GLU A 301 2.74 0.48 6.97
C GLU A 301 1.42 1.18 6.60
N ALA A 302 0.48 1.33 7.53
CA ALA A 302 -0.89 1.82 7.28
C ALA A 302 -1.67 1.01 6.21
N GLY A 303 -1.27 -0.24 5.93
CA GLY A 303 -1.83 -1.05 4.83
C GLY A 303 -1.19 -0.76 3.47
N ALA A 304 -0.12 0.04 3.42
CA ALA A 304 0.68 0.23 2.23
C ALA A 304 1.23 -1.11 1.72
N GLY A 305 1.47 -1.18 0.42
CA GLY A 305 2.22 -2.29 -0.15
C GLY A 305 3.71 -2.03 -0.06
N LEU A 306 4.51 -3.11 0.05
CA LEU A 306 5.97 -3.00 0.13
C LEU A 306 6.53 -2.18 -1.03
N ALA A 307 7.43 -1.23 -0.75
CA ALA A 307 7.99 -0.34 -1.76
C ALA A 307 9.28 -0.91 -2.35
N SER A 308 9.55 -0.69 -3.64
CA SER A 308 10.75 -1.21 -4.31
C SER A 308 11.29 -0.28 -5.39
N ASP A 309 12.62 -0.21 -5.48
CA ASP A 309 13.35 0.44 -6.58
C ASP A 309 13.68 -0.54 -7.74
N GLY A 310 13.22 -1.80 -7.64
CA GLY A 310 13.53 -2.88 -8.57
C GLY A 310 14.62 -3.83 -8.05
N SER A 311 15.62 -3.30 -7.35
CA SER A 311 16.77 -4.05 -6.82
C SER A 311 16.71 -4.26 -5.30
N ASN A 312 16.02 -3.37 -4.61
CA ASN A 312 15.79 -3.41 -3.18
C ASN A 312 14.29 -3.31 -2.87
N ILE A 313 13.88 -3.89 -1.75
CA ILE A 313 12.60 -3.67 -1.10
C ILE A 313 12.86 -2.85 0.17
N PHE A 314 12.01 -1.88 0.44
CA PHE A 314 12.07 -1.03 1.62
C PHE A 314 10.81 -1.28 2.45
N VAL A 315 10.99 -1.56 3.74
CA VAL A 315 9.90 -1.80 4.68
C VAL A 315 10.12 -1.05 5.98
N ALA A 316 9.06 -0.56 6.59
CA ALA A 316 9.07 -0.01 7.95
C ALA A 316 8.44 -1.02 8.92
N THR A 317 9.13 -1.26 10.02
CA THR A 317 8.66 -2.16 11.08
C THR A 317 8.09 -1.37 12.24
N GLY A 318 7.05 -1.92 12.86
CA GLY A 318 6.48 -1.40 14.10
C GLY A 318 7.20 -1.92 15.34
N ASN A 319 6.51 -1.81 16.47
CA ASN A 319 6.92 -2.21 17.80
C ASN A 319 7.66 -3.55 17.79
N GLY A 320 8.95 -3.54 18.14
CA GLY A 320 9.75 -4.76 18.19
C GLY A 320 11.12 -4.59 18.82
N THR A 321 11.77 -5.72 19.06
CA THR A 321 13.16 -5.76 19.53
C THR A 321 14.10 -5.14 18.49
N PHE A 322 14.94 -4.20 18.93
CA PHE A 322 16.06 -3.67 18.16
C PHE A 322 17.39 -3.96 18.87
N ASP A 323 18.29 -4.70 18.24
CA ASP A 323 19.58 -5.08 18.84
C ASP A 323 20.77 -5.03 17.85
N VAL A 324 20.62 -4.25 16.78
CA VAL A 324 21.63 -4.05 15.73
C VAL A 324 22.78 -3.14 16.21
N SER A 325 23.40 -3.49 17.34
CA SER A 325 24.74 -3.09 17.81
C SER A 325 24.98 -3.60 19.23
N GLY A 326 25.49 -4.83 19.36
CA GLY A 326 25.94 -5.44 20.62
C GLY A 326 26.69 -6.75 20.37
N VAL A 327 27.93 -6.88 20.84
CA VAL A 327 28.82 -8.03 20.56
C VAL A 327 28.45 -9.24 21.45
N PRO A 328 28.50 -10.51 20.97
CA PRO A 328 28.92 -10.99 19.66
C PRO A 328 27.77 -11.31 18.68
N ILE A 329 28.07 -11.03 17.42
CA ILE A 329 27.17 -10.58 16.35
C ILE A 329 26.94 -11.72 15.35
N THR A 330 25.76 -12.35 15.43
CA THR A 330 25.16 -13.22 14.39
C THR A 330 23.62 -13.12 14.38
N ARG A 331 23.08 -12.18 15.16
CA ARG A 331 21.67 -12.05 15.51
C ARG A 331 21.36 -10.56 15.47
N THR A 332 20.40 -10.19 14.66
CA THR A 332 20.02 -8.80 14.45
C THR A 332 18.53 -8.77 14.27
N ASP A 333 17.88 -8.01 15.14
CA ASP A 333 16.45 -7.75 15.14
C ASP A 333 16.20 -6.28 14.80
N TYR A 334 15.29 -6.05 13.86
CA TYR A 334 15.02 -4.74 13.27
C TYR A 334 13.61 -4.25 13.63
N GLY A 335 13.27 -4.22 14.92
CA GLY A 335 12.08 -3.53 15.43
C GLY A 335 12.20 -2.02 15.27
N ASP A 336 11.06 -1.34 15.07
CA ASP A 336 10.96 0.12 14.93
C ASP A 336 12.00 0.73 13.97
N SER A 337 12.15 0.12 12.79
CA SER A 337 13.23 0.42 11.85
C SER A 337 12.74 0.47 10.41
N MET A 338 13.40 1.27 9.57
CA MET A 338 13.34 1.12 8.12
C MET A 338 14.42 0.13 7.68
N ILE A 339 14.04 -0.92 6.97
CA ILE A 339 14.95 -1.97 6.49
C ILE A 339 15.08 -1.87 4.98
N LYS A 340 16.32 -1.82 4.48
CA LYS A 340 16.64 -1.96 3.06
C LYS A 340 17.03 -3.40 2.75
N LEU A 341 16.15 -4.11 2.07
CA LEU A 341 16.32 -5.51 1.69
C LEU A 341 16.81 -5.61 0.24
N ALA A 342 18.05 -6.05 0.05
CA ALA A 342 18.53 -6.38 -1.29
C ALA A 342 17.82 -7.63 -1.81
N VAL A 343 17.38 -7.57 -3.06
CA VAL A 343 16.69 -8.67 -3.74
C VAL A 343 17.69 -9.45 -4.59
N ASN A 344 17.84 -10.73 -4.30
CA ASN A 344 18.65 -11.60 -5.14
C ASN A 344 17.98 -11.78 -6.51
N SER A 345 18.63 -11.31 -7.56
CA SER A 345 18.10 -11.30 -8.93
C SER A 345 17.88 -12.70 -9.52
N SER A 346 18.46 -13.76 -8.97
CA SER A 346 18.32 -15.12 -9.49
C SER A 346 17.19 -15.93 -8.86
N ASN A 347 16.76 -15.57 -7.65
CA ASN A 347 15.81 -16.39 -6.89
C ASN A 347 14.87 -15.61 -5.96
N GLY A 348 14.95 -14.28 -5.92
CA GLY A 348 14.10 -13.42 -5.10
C GLY A 348 14.38 -13.47 -3.59
N THR A 349 15.44 -14.15 -3.13
CA THR A 349 15.82 -14.14 -1.71
C THR A 349 16.13 -12.73 -1.23
N LEU A 350 15.65 -12.38 -0.03
CA LEU A 350 15.86 -11.08 0.59
C LEU A 350 17.01 -11.15 1.60
N THR A 351 17.88 -10.15 1.57
CA THR A 351 18.94 -9.98 2.56
C THR A 351 18.99 -8.53 3.02
N VAL A 352 19.09 -8.29 4.32
CA VAL A 352 19.29 -6.93 4.83
C VAL A 352 20.62 -6.39 4.30
N SER A 353 20.56 -5.27 3.59
CA SER A 353 21.71 -4.58 3.03
C SER A 353 22.06 -3.30 3.78
N ASP A 354 21.04 -2.63 4.32
CA ASP A 354 21.19 -1.47 5.19
C ASP A 354 19.89 -1.22 5.98
N TYR A 355 19.90 -0.25 6.89
CA TYR A 355 18.74 0.12 7.69
C TYR A 355 18.86 1.54 8.24
N PHE A 356 17.75 2.05 8.77
CA PHE A 356 17.71 3.24 9.61
C PHE A 356 16.84 2.95 10.84
N THR A 357 17.28 3.39 12.01
CA THR A 357 16.54 3.25 13.26
C THR A 357 16.58 4.57 14.01
N PRO A 358 15.42 5.14 14.40
CA PRO A 358 15.36 6.35 15.22
C PRO A 358 16.15 6.23 16.53
N ILE A 359 16.69 7.36 17.00
CA ILE A 359 17.52 7.39 18.22
C ILE A 359 16.72 7.03 19.48
N ASP A 360 15.43 7.34 19.49
CA ASP A 360 14.51 7.09 20.59
C ASP A 360 14.04 5.64 20.66
N VAL A 361 14.49 4.76 19.75
CA VAL A 361 14.24 3.31 19.82
C VAL A 361 14.65 2.69 21.15
N LEU A 362 15.61 3.29 21.88
CA LEU A 362 16.08 2.85 23.20
C LEU A 362 15.69 3.81 24.35
N ASP A 363 15.06 4.94 24.05
CA ASP A 363 14.69 5.90 25.08
C ASP A 363 13.57 5.33 25.96
N TYR A 364 13.68 5.49 27.28
CA TYR A 364 12.76 5.13 28.40
C TYR A 364 13.40 4.20 29.45
N PRO A 365 14.11 4.73 30.46
CA PRO A 365 14.59 3.90 31.57
C PRO A 365 13.45 3.38 32.46
N PRO A 366 13.66 2.28 33.22
CA PRO A 366 12.68 1.74 34.16
C PRO A 366 12.11 2.80 35.12
N PRO A 367 10.81 2.74 35.51
CA PRO A 367 9.91 1.58 35.41
C PRO A 367 9.22 1.40 34.04
N HIS A 368 9.61 2.15 32.99
CA HIS A 368 8.88 2.22 31.72
C HIS A 368 9.42 1.37 30.54
N GLY A 369 10.44 0.52 30.72
CA GLY A 369 10.78 -0.56 29.78
C GLY A 369 11.47 -0.15 28.45
N PRO A 370 11.88 -1.13 27.62
CA PRO A 370 13.05 -1.12 26.72
C PRO A 370 12.84 -0.39 25.37
N GLY A 371 12.39 0.86 25.38
CA GLY A 371 12.28 1.68 24.14
C GLY A 371 10.88 1.77 23.52
N LEU A 372 10.81 2.12 22.22
CA LEU A 372 9.57 2.27 21.42
C LEU A 372 8.67 1.02 21.44
N CYS A 373 9.28 -0.16 21.53
CA CYS A 373 8.58 -1.45 21.55
C CYS A 373 7.49 -1.57 22.63
N ASN A 374 7.62 -0.91 23.79
CA ASN A 374 6.64 -0.99 24.88
C ASN A 374 5.64 0.18 24.94
N LYS A 375 5.71 1.13 23.99
CA LYS A 375 4.96 2.38 24.04
C LYS A 375 3.91 2.54 22.96
N ASP A 376 3.83 1.59 22.03
CA ASP A 376 2.94 1.66 20.87
C ASP A 376 3.12 2.96 20.06
N GLU A 377 4.38 3.41 19.93
CA GLU A 377 4.75 4.62 19.17
C GLU A 377 5.08 4.32 17.69
N ASP A 378 5.21 3.03 17.33
CA ASP A 378 5.44 2.45 15.99
C ASP A 378 6.10 3.39 14.95
N PHE A 379 7.40 3.19 14.71
CA PHE A 379 8.08 3.80 13.55
C PHE A 379 7.36 3.46 12.23
N GLY A 380 6.93 2.20 12.06
CA GLY A 380 6.28 1.68 10.85
C GLY A 380 4.78 1.90 10.72
N SER A 381 4.22 2.94 11.35
CA SER A 381 2.79 3.25 11.29
C SER A 381 2.35 3.95 10.00
N GLY A 382 3.25 4.67 9.33
CA GLY A 382 3.03 5.26 8.01
C GLY A 382 3.57 4.40 6.86
N GLY A 383 2.98 4.57 5.66
CA GLY A 383 3.45 3.89 4.46
C GLY A 383 4.74 4.46 3.89
N ILE A 384 5.58 3.60 3.32
CA ILE A 384 6.79 4.01 2.60
C ILE A 384 6.46 4.46 1.17
N LEU A 385 6.95 5.64 0.79
CA LEU A 385 6.97 6.13 -0.60
C LEU A 385 8.42 6.34 -1.05
N LEU A 386 8.75 5.86 -2.24
CA LEU A 386 10.03 6.14 -2.88
C LEU A 386 9.89 7.35 -3.80
N MET A 387 10.73 8.36 -3.61
CA MET A 387 10.81 9.50 -4.49
C MET A 387 11.62 9.11 -5.73
N PRO A 388 11.10 9.27 -6.96
CA PRO A 388 11.86 8.91 -8.14
C PRO A 388 13.12 9.75 -8.29
N ASP A 389 14.21 9.06 -8.63
CA ASP A 389 15.59 9.56 -8.53
C ASP A 389 15.84 10.84 -9.33
N SER A 390 15.17 10.96 -10.47
CA SER A 390 15.24 12.13 -11.36
C SER A 390 14.67 13.42 -10.78
N ILE A 391 13.96 13.36 -9.66
CA ILE A 391 13.12 14.45 -9.19
C ILE A 391 13.84 15.44 -8.28
N MET A 392 14.90 15.00 -7.61
CA MET A 392 15.77 15.83 -6.77
C MET A 392 17.23 15.54 -7.15
N PRO A 393 17.77 16.17 -8.21
CA PRO A 393 19.12 15.83 -8.72
C PRO A 393 20.25 16.05 -7.70
N THR A 394 20.05 16.91 -6.70
CA THR A 394 21.01 17.15 -5.62
C THR A 394 20.92 16.13 -4.48
N HIS A 395 19.79 15.42 -4.38
CA HIS A 395 19.48 14.38 -3.41
C HIS A 395 18.69 13.26 -4.11
N PRO A 396 19.35 12.48 -5.00
CA PRO A 396 18.69 11.35 -5.62
C PRO A 396 18.38 10.28 -4.58
N HIS A 397 17.52 9.33 -4.91
CA HIS A 397 17.26 8.14 -4.11
C HIS A 397 16.64 8.39 -2.74
N LEU A 398 15.72 9.35 -2.63
CA LEU A 398 15.02 9.61 -1.37
C LEU A 398 13.83 8.68 -1.14
N LEU A 399 13.57 8.40 0.14
CA LEU A 399 12.43 7.65 0.66
C LEU A 399 11.72 8.50 1.71
N ILE A 400 10.39 8.41 1.76
CA ILE A 400 9.57 9.09 2.76
C ILE A 400 8.83 8.04 3.59
N SER A 401 8.87 8.20 4.91
CA SER A 401 8.10 7.42 5.89
C SER A 401 7.72 8.30 7.07
N ALA A 402 6.81 7.85 7.93
CA ALA A 402 6.41 8.61 9.10
C ALA A 402 5.85 7.70 10.21
N ASP A 403 5.81 8.19 11.45
CA ASP A 403 5.47 7.39 12.63
C ASP A 403 4.28 7.94 13.46
N LYS A 404 3.93 7.26 14.57
CA LYS A 404 2.83 7.68 15.45
C LYS A 404 3.21 8.88 16.32
N GLN A 405 4.49 9.12 16.52
CA GLN A 405 5.03 10.24 17.28
C GLN A 405 5.01 11.55 16.49
N SER A 406 4.45 11.54 15.27
CA SER A 406 4.51 12.67 14.37
C SER A 406 5.97 13.02 14.05
N TYR A 407 6.72 12.10 13.49
CA TYR A 407 7.95 12.38 12.74
C TYR A 407 7.76 12.02 11.28
N LEU A 408 8.31 12.86 10.40
CA LEU A 408 8.35 12.63 8.96
C LEU A 408 9.80 12.40 8.55
N TYR A 409 10.12 11.19 8.12
CA TYR A 409 11.47 10.78 7.80
C TYR A 409 11.73 10.90 6.31
N VAL A 410 12.84 11.56 5.96
CA VAL A 410 13.32 11.70 4.57
C VAL A 410 14.65 11.03 4.44
N VAL A 411 14.63 9.77 4.05
CA VAL A 411 15.79 8.88 4.10
C VAL A 411 16.49 8.85 2.74
N ASP A 412 17.80 9.07 2.72
CA ASP A 412 18.63 8.72 1.57
C ASP A 412 18.83 7.19 1.52
N ARG A 413 18.32 6.55 0.47
CA ARG A 413 18.37 5.08 0.32
C ARG A 413 19.80 4.55 0.13
N ASP A 414 20.75 5.40 -0.27
CA ASP A 414 22.15 5.00 -0.42
C ASP A 414 22.89 5.03 0.92
N THR A 415 22.52 5.95 1.80
CA THR A 415 23.07 6.06 3.16
C THR A 415 21.96 6.33 4.19
N PRO A 416 21.15 5.33 4.55
CA PRO A 416 20.01 5.53 5.44
C PRO A 416 20.36 6.01 6.84
N GLY A 417 21.61 5.82 7.29
CA GLY A 417 22.12 6.38 8.54
C GLY A 417 22.15 5.43 9.71
N GLN A 418 21.64 4.19 9.59
CA GLN A 418 21.71 3.15 10.62
C GLN A 418 21.23 3.67 11.99
N PHE A 419 21.74 3.14 13.09
CA PHE A 419 21.43 3.62 14.44
C PHE A 419 22.50 4.61 14.93
N ASN A 420 22.07 5.67 15.64
CA ASN A 420 22.95 6.67 16.30
C ASN A 420 23.91 7.46 15.39
N ASN A 421 23.72 7.45 14.07
CA ASN A 421 24.63 8.13 13.13
C ASN A 421 24.12 9.48 12.62
N GLY A 422 23.21 10.13 13.35
CA GLY A 422 22.61 11.42 12.96
C GLY A 422 21.76 11.31 11.69
N GLY A 423 21.03 10.20 11.56
CA GLY A 423 20.27 9.86 10.38
C GLY A 423 19.11 10.83 10.05
N PRO A 424 18.43 10.59 8.93
CA PRO A 424 17.41 11.46 8.37
C PRO A 424 16.20 11.63 9.28
N VAL A 425 15.86 12.85 9.69
CA VAL A 425 14.61 13.15 10.40
C VAL A 425 14.15 14.56 10.05
N GLN A 426 12.86 14.71 9.78
CA GLN A 426 12.19 15.99 9.77
C GLN A 426 10.97 15.95 10.71
N HIS A 427 10.76 17.03 11.46
CA HIS A 427 9.55 17.15 12.27
C HIS A 427 8.40 17.70 11.42
N PRO A 428 7.17 17.18 11.59
CA PRO A 428 6.00 17.77 11.00
C PRO A 428 5.78 19.13 11.61
N LEU A 429 5.45 20.06 10.73
CA LEU A 429 4.68 21.20 11.12
C LEU A 429 3.21 20.75 11.22
N LEU A 430 2.80 20.39 12.42
CA LEU A 430 1.39 20.31 12.75
C LEU A 430 0.75 21.68 12.46
N PRO A 431 -0.55 21.78 12.13
CA PRO A 431 -1.23 23.07 12.15
C PRO A 431 -0.97 23.77 13.50
N ALA A 432 -0.83 25.10 13.48
CA ALA A 432 -0.22 25.92 14.55
C ALA A 432 -0.86 25.87 15.97
N SER A 433 -1.83 24.98 16.22
CA SER A 433 -2.45 24.79 17.52
C SER A 433 -3.15 23.41 17.60
N PRO A 434 -2.44 22.32 17.94
CA PRO A 434 -3.09 21.09 18.39
C PRO A 434 -4.01 21.40 19.59
N PRO A 435 -5.20 20.77 19.71
CA PRO A 435 -6.02 20.92 20.91
C PRO A 435 -5.28 20.41 22.15
N PRO A 436 -5.58 20.92 23.37
CA PRO A 436 -4.98 20.39 24.59
C PRO A 436 -5.28 18.89 24.74
N ASN A 437 -4.25 18.06 24.98
CA ASN A 437 -4.29 16.60 25.11
C ASN A 437 -4.43 15.81 23.79
N SER A 438 -3.88 16.34 22.69
CA SER A 438 -3.76 15.63 21.41
C SER A 438 -2.32 15.16 21.18
N VAL A 439 -2.15 13.89 20.78
CA VAL A 439 -0.90 13.37 20.20
C VAL A 439 -1.22 12.99 18.75
N PRO A 440 -0.86 13.83 17.79
CA PRO A 440 -1.04 13.51 16.38
C PRO A 440 -0.03 12.45 15.93
N GLY A 441 -0.35 11.73 14.86
CA GLY A 441 0.52 10.72 14.28
C GLY A 441 0.14 10.37 12.84
N TYR A 442 1.00 9.62 12.17
CA TYR A 442 0.80 9.20 10.80
C TYR A 442 0.28 7.76 10.73
N TRP A 443 -0.97 7.59 10.30
CA TRP A 443 -1.60 6.28 10.02
C TRP A 443 -2.13 6.21 8.59
N SER A 444 -1.36 6.76 7.66
CA SER A 444 -1.70 6.78 6.24
C SER A 444 -0.43 6.63 5.40
N SER A 445 -0.54 6.80 4.09
CA SER A 445 0.62 6.86 3.20
C SER A 445 0.61 8.12 2.36
N PRO A 446 1.77 8.72 2.05
CA PRO A 446 1.80 9.95 1.29
C PRO A 446 1.59 9.72 -0.21
N ALA A 447 1.15 10.75 -0.93
CA ALA A 447 1.21 10.79 -2.39
C ALA A 447 2.01 12.02 -2.80
N TYR A 448 2.67 11.98 -3.96
CA TYR A 448 3.45 13.11 -4.44
C TYR A 448 3.02 13.54 -5.84
N TRP A 449 3.20 14.82 -6.18
CA TRP A 449 3.01 15.31 -7.55
C TRP A 449 4.10 16.29 -7.96
N LYS A 450 4.51 16.16 -9.23
CA LYS A 450 5.38 17.12 -9.91
C LYS A 450 4.61 17.77 -11.05
N TYR A 451 4.62 19.10 -11.09
CA TYR A 451 4.07 19.88 -12.19
C TYR A 451 5.02 21.01 -12.57
N SER A 452 4.88 21.52 -13.79
CA SER A 452 5.67 22.66 -14.27
C SER A 452 4.78 23.86 -14.50
N ASN A 453 5.21 25.04 -14.04
CA ASN A 453 4.55 26.32 -14.31
C ASN A 453 5.57 27.35 -14.78
N GLN A 454 5.35 27.95 -15.95
CA GLN A 454 6.23 28.98 -16.53
C GLN A 454 7.72 28.59 -16.56
N GLY A 455 8.03 27.31 -16.76
CA GLY A 455 9.39 26.78 -16.81
C GLY A 455 10.00 26.43 -15.44
N THR A 456 9.25 26.60 -14.35
CA THR A 456 9.65 26.19 -13.00
C THR A 456 8.93 24.89 -12.62
N ASP A 457 9.70 23.89 -12.18
CA ASP A 457 9.17 22.65 -11.65
C ASP A 457 8.80 22.82 -10.17
N TYR A 458 7.64 22.32 -9.79
CA TYR A 458 7.15 22.27 -8.42
C TYR A 458 6.96 20.82 -8.02
N LEU A 459 7.48 20.48 -6.85
CA LEU A 459 7.34 19.16 -6.26
C LEU A 459 6.57 19.29 -4.95
N ARG A 460 5.51 18.48 -4.82
CA ARG A 460 4.57 18.51 -3.71
C ARG A 460 4.37 17.11 -3.14
N LEU A 461 4.41 17.01 -1.82
CA LEU A 461 4.03 15.82 -1.07
C LEU A 461 2.73 16.11 -0.33
N TYR A 462 1.81 15.16 -0.34
CA TYR A 462 0.53 15.23 0.36
C TYR A 462 0.49 14.12 1.38
N TYR A 463 0.18 14.44 2.63
CA TYR A 463 0.13 13.44 3.70
C TYR A 463 -1.00 13.76 4.68
N GLY A 464 -1.84 12.76 4.98
CA GLY A 464 -2.80 12.79 6.06
C GLY A 464 -2.13 12.46 7.41
N VAL A 465 -2.44 13.25 8.42
CA VAL A 465 -2.12 12.99 9.83
C VAL A 465 -3.45 12.68 10.52
N ASP A 466 -3.46 11.78 11.50
CA ASP A 466 -4.64 11.56 12.36
C ASP A 466 -4.35 11.98 13.80
N GLU A 467 -5.39 11.90 14.62
CA GLU A 467 -5.31 12.09 16.06
C GLU A 467 -5.90 10.89 16.80
N THR A 468 -5.21 10.42 17.83
CA THR A 468 -5.65 9.28 18.67
C THR A 468 -6.92 9.57 19.47
N ASN A 469 -7.33 10.84 19.58
CA ASN A 469 -8.53 11.22 20.32
C ASN A 469 -9.76 11.24 19.38
N PRO A 470 -10.67 10.25 19.47
CA PRO A 470 -11.84 10.16 18.59
C PRO A 470 -12.89 11.28 18.83
N THR A 471 -12.68 12.13 19.84
CA THR A 471 -13.57 13.27 20.15
C THR A 471 -13.14 14.58 19.52
N ILE A 472 -11.94 14.63 18.91
CA ILE A 472 -11.40 15.82 18.26
C ILE A 472 -11.72 15.77 16.76
N ALA A 473 -11.99 16.95 16.19
CA ALA A 473 -12.32 17.08 14.78
C ALA A 473 -11.10 16.63 13.92
N PRO A 474 -11.34 15.89 12.83
CA PRO A 474 -10.28 15.26 12.06
C PRO A 474 -9.37 16.27 11.38
N TRP A 475 -8.16 15.83 11.06
CA TRP A 475 -7.12 16.68 10.50
C TRP A 475 -7.22 16.77 8.96
N PRO A 476 -6.77 17.89 8.37
CA PRO A 476 -6.71 18.04 6.93
C PRO A 476 -5.50 17.29 6.34
N ILE A 477 -5.50 17.09 5.02
CA ILE A 477 -4.28 16.66 4.32
C ILE A 477 -3.34 17.85 4.22
N THR A 478 -2.09 17.65 4.60
CA THR A 478 -1.04 18.67 4.54
C THR A 478 -0.26 18.52 3.25
N MET A 479 -0.06 19.64 2.54
CA MET A 479 0.84 19.75 1.41
C MET A 479 2.19 20.29 1.87
N TYR A 480 3.24 19.52 1.61
CA TYR A 480 4.63 19.93 1.81
C TYR A 480 5.28 20.24 0.46
N SER A 481 6.08 21.29 0.41
CA SER A 481 6.94 21.58 -0.75
C SER A 481 8.20 20.73 -0.64
N LEU A 482 8.62 20.08 -1.72
CA LEU A 482 9.92 19.43 -1.76
C LEU A 482 10.87 20.31 -2.56
N ASP A 483 12.03 20.64 -1.99
CA ASP A 483 13.03 21.48 -2.65
C ASP A 483 14.45 20.86 -2.59
N SER A 484 15.37 21.36 -3.41
CA SER A 484 16.71 20.80 -3.57
C SER A 484 17.65 21.06 -2.39
N THR A 485 17.25 21.91 -1.44
CA THR A 485 18.06 22.37 -0.29
C THR A 485 17.49 21.92 1.06
N ASP A 486 16.18 21.71 1.11
CA ASP A 486 15.40 21.15 2.20
C ASP A 486 14.41 20.19 1.54
N PRO A 487 14.67 18.86 1.60
CA PRO A 487 13.92 17.90 0.81
C PRO A 487 12.44 17.90 1.16
N ILE A 488 12.04 18.49 2.30
CA ILE A 488 10.67 18.89 2.59
C ILE A 488 10.69 20.28 3.26
N SER A 489 10.31 21.34 2.55
CA SER A 489 10.23 22.67 3.14
C SER A 489 9.08 22.80 4.14
N THR A 490 9.40 23.36 5.30
CA THR A 490 8.45 23.80 6.33
C THR A 490 7.87 25.20 6.06
N SER A 491 8.37 25.90 5.03
CA SER A 491 7.86 27.23 4.68
C SER A 491 6.59 27.11 3.82
N ASN A 492 5.50 27.79 4.23
CA ASN A 492 4.23 27.87 3.49
C ASN A 492 3.43 26.56 3.34
N LEU A 493 3.18 25.86 4.46
CA LEU A 493 2.23 24.74 4.45
C LEU A 493 0.84 25.17 3.98
N VAL A 494 0.22 24.33 3.16
CA VAL A 494 -1.19 24.44 2.77
C VAL A 494 -1.91 23.19 3.23
N THR A 495 -3.04 23.37 3.88
CA THR A 495 -3.91 22.27 4.30
C THR A 495 -5.23 22.31 3.55
N THR A 496 -5.84 21.15 3.37
CA THR A 496 -7.19 21.07 2.79
C THR A 496 -8.21 21.74 3.71
N SER A 497 -9.20 22.43 3.15
CA SER A 497 -10.33 22.95 3.95
C SER A 497 -11.29 21.84 4.40
N THR A 498 -11.22 20.68 3.76
CA THR A 498 -11.98 19.48 4.15
C THR A 498 -11.27 18.78 5.30
N LEU A 499 -12.04 18.47 6.34
CA LEU A 499 -11.66 17.62 7.46
C LEU A 499 -12.24 16.22 7.19
N PHE A 500 -11.47 15.16 7.44
CA PHE A 500 -11.84 13.79 7.07
C PHE A 500 -12.33 12.97 8.28
N CYS A 501 -13.64 12.84 8.46
CA CYS A 501 -14.23 12.12 9.60
C CYS A 501 -13.91 10.63 9.55
N GLY A 502 -13.31 10.07 10.60
CA GLY A 502 -13.11 8.62 10.64
C GLY A 502 -12.05 8.04 11.56
N ALA A 503 -11.71 8.68 12.68
CA ALA A 503 -10.74 8.13 13.63
C ALA A 503 -11.01 6.63 13.89
N PRO A 504 -10.00 5.76 13.77
CA PRO A 504 -8.56 6.06 13.74
C PRO A 504 -7.89 5.98 12.34
N HIS A 505 -8.56 6.42 11.27
CA HIS A 505 -8.00 6.29 9.92
C HIS A 505 -7.73 7.64 9.25
N ALA A 506 -6.45 8.05 9.22
CA ALA A 506 -5.99 9.15 8.39
C ALA A 506 -6.26 8.85 6.90
N PRO A 507 -6.74 9.84 6.13
CA PRO A 507 -6.96 9.66 4.69
C PRO A 507 -5.62 9.45 3.98
N THR A 508 -5.51 8.37 3.21
CA THR A 508 -4.39 8.17 2.27
C THR A 508 -4.69 8.93 0.98
N PRO A 509 -3.94 9.99 0.62
CA PRO A 509 -4.13 10.72 -0.63
C PRO A 509 -3.79 9.89 -1.87
N SER A 510 -4.38 10.26 -3.00
CA SER A 510 -3.97 9.84 -4.35
C SER A 510 -4.12 11.01 -5.32
N ILE A 511 -3.39 11.00 -6.43
CA ILE A 511 -3.35 12.11 -7.38
C ILE A 511 -3.68 11.59 -8.77
N SER A 512 -4.60 12.26 -9.46
CA SER A 512 -4.82 12.10 -10.90
C SER A 512 -4.41 13.36 -11.64
N ALA A 513 -3.69 13.25 -12.75
CA ALA A 513 -3.31 14.38 -13.60
C ALA A 513 -3.07 13.95 -15.05
N ASN A 514 -3.00 14.92 -15.96
CA ASN A 514 -2.47 14.73 -17.31
C ASN A 514 -0.98 15.09 -17.32
N GLY A 515 -0.13 14.10 -17.02
CA GLY A 515 1.31 14.31 -16.87
C GLY A 515 1.65 15.40 -15.84
N ALA A 516 2.51 16.33 -16.24
CA ALA A 516 2.98 17.45 -15.42
C ALA A 516 2.14 18.74 -15.59
N SER A 517 0.97 18.67 -16.23
CA SER A 517 0.13 19.84 -16.47
C SER A 517 -0.54 20.34 -15.20
N GLN A 518 -0.14 21.53 -14.74
CA GLN A 518 -0.65 22.13 -13.49
C GLN A 518 -2.18 22.24 -13.46
N THR A 519 -2.84 22.46 -14.61
CA THR A 519 -4.29 22.69 -14.66
C THR A 519 -5.12 21.41 -14.57
N THR A 520 -4.48 20.25 -14.41
CA THR A 520 -5.15 18.94 -14.45
C THR A 520 -4.99 18.13 -13.18
N GLY A 521 -4.07 18.50 -12.29
CA GLY A 521 -3.83 17.76 -11.04
C GLY A 521 -5.01 17.88 -10.09
N ILE A 522 -5.53 16.73 -9.67
CA ILE A 522 -6.58 16.58 -8.66
C ILE A 522 -6.03 15.69 -7.56
N LEU A 523 -6.13 16.15 -6.32
CA LEU A 523 -5.88 15.36 -5.13
C LEU A 523 -7.19 14.69 -4.73
N TRP A 524 -7.13 13.40 -4.46
CA TRP A 524 -8.23 12.55 -4.03
C TRP A 524 -7.92 12.00 -2.66
N ALA A 525 -8.96 11.81 -1.86
CA ALA A 525 -8.87 11.10 -0.59
C ALA A 525 -10.21 10.44 -0.27
N ILE A 526 -10.13 9.34 0.47
CA ILE A 526 -11.28 8.58 0.94
C ILE A 526 -11.57 8.96 2.38
N GLU A 527 -12.82 9.32 2.68
CA GLU A 527 -13.31 9.52 4.05
C GLU A 527 -14.01 8.24 4.55
N SER A 528 -13.62 7.73 5.73
CA SER A 528 -14.18 6.55 6.38
C SER A 528 -15.11 6.91 7.55
N SER A 529 -16.41 7.12 7.32
CA SER A 529 -17.34 7.56 8.39
C SER A 529 -18.05 6.42 9.13
N ASN A 530 -18.26 6.57 10.45
CA ASN A 530 -18.56 5.49 11.41
C ASN A 530 -19.96 5.51 12.10
N THR A 531 -21.04 6.08 11.52
CA THR A 531 -22.35 6.12 12.23
C THR A 531 -23.55 5.49 11.51
N LEU A 532 -24.05 4.42 12.14
CA LEU A 532 -25.41 3.87 12.03
C LEU A 532 -26.46 4.93 12.43
N ARG A 533 -27.17 5.52 11.47
CA ARG A 533 -28.53 6.07 11.69
C ARG A 533 -29.41 5.70 10.50
N LEU A 534 -30.54 5.04 10.78
CA LEU A 534 -31.56 4.65 9.81
C LEU A 534 -32.14 5.86 9.04
N ARG A 535 -31.50 6.20 7.92
CA ARG A 535 -32.06 6.62 6.63
C ARG A 535 -31.15 5.98 5.57
N PRO A 536 -31.72 5.38 4.51
CA PRO A 536 -31.18 4.15 3.92
C PRO A 536 -29.73 4.34 3.51
N LEU A 537 -28.81 3.65 4.20
CA LEU A 537 -27.43 3.31 3.83
C LEU A 537 -26.84 2.49 4.98
N TYR A 538 -26.73 1.18 4.78
CA TYR A 538 -25.92 0.25 5.56
C TYR A 538 -24.70 -0.11 4.71
N GLY A 539 -23.51 -0.10 5.30
CA GLY A 539 -22.23 -0.41 4.65
C GLY A 539 -21.23 0.73 4.78
N VAL A 540 -19.95 0.42 4.98
CA VAL A 540 -18.85 1.38 4.98
C VAL A 540 -18.84 2.04 3.59
N SER A 541 -19.40 3.24 3.50
CA SER A 541 -19.35 4.03 2.27
C SER A 541 -18.04 4.80 2.25
N GLN A 542 -17.11 4.38 1.40
CA GLN A 542 -15.97 5.22 1.02
C GLN A 542 -16.52 6.41 0.21
N HIS A 543 -16.45 7.62 0.78
CA HIS A 543 -16.76 8.83 0.05
C HIS A 543 -15.47 9.39 -0.55
N LEU A 544 -15.37 9.39 -1.87
CA LEU A 544 -14.32 10.12 -2.58
C LEU A 544 -14.62 11.62 -2.40
N ARG A 545 -13.78 12.33 -1.65
CA ARG A 545 -13.74 13.79 -1.70
C ARG A 545 -12.55 14.19 -2.55
N ALA A 546 -12.74 15.18 -3.42
CA ALA A 546 -11.66 15.86 -4.10
C ALA A 546 -11.22 17.06 -3.24
N PRO A 547 -10.16 16.93 -2.42
CA PRO A 547 -9.57 18.09 -1.77
C PRO A 547 -8.86 19.02 -2.77
N LEU A 548 -9.55 20.09 -3.19
CA LEU A 548 -9.02 21.32 -3.82
C LEU A 548 -8.11 21.16 -5.07
N PRO A 549 -7.87 22.25 -5.84
CA PRO A 549 -6.86 22.27 -6.89
C PRO A 549 -5.45 22.06 -6.30
N VAL A 550 -4.62 21.29 -7.00
CA VAL A 550 -3.25 20.93 -6.56
C VAL A 550 -2.21 22.00 -6.98
N GLY A 551 -2.65 23.08 -7.66
CA GLY A 551 -1.84 24.25 -7.99
C GLY A 551 -2.26 25.49 -7.18
N PRO A 552 -1.38 26.50 -7.02
CA PRO A 552 -1.73 27.73 -6.34
C PRO A 552 -2.94 28.40 -7.01
N SER A 553 -3.90 28.83 -6.18
CA SER A 553 -4.94 29.80 -6.55
C SER A 553 -4.35 31.15 -6.88
#